data_AF-A0A6S7JGH1-F1
#
_entry.id   AF-A0A6S7JGH1-F1
#
_cell.length_a   1.000
_cell.length_b   1.000
_cell.length_c   1.000
_cell.angle_alpha   90.00
_cell.angle_beta   90.00
_cell.angle_gamma   90.00
#
_symmetry.space_group_name_H-M   'P 1'
#
loop_
_entity.id
_entity.type
_entity.pdbx_description
1 polymer ?
#
loop_
_entity_poly.entity_id
_entity_poly.type
_entity_poly.pdbx_seq_one_letter_code
_entity_poly.pdbx_strand_id
1 'polypeptide(L)'
;MLFSSKSQVMIKAMKWTDQHDLELIKEILTERPFDNPKGSRRIGLVWERIVDNLNSRADIVFNLKDIRAVRDRYNLLAKKYKKKEREEINASGIGTDEPSELEDAIEEAVALFESQEEDREKEKTAKDEDRSQAEDVRLVALETARETAKRKASGNDSFRAKKTAIVEFLRDKANQDIEYRNKELEHKTKELEVRKQELAIRSKELEAQTQQNQNLLNTLLEFAKNR
;
A
#
# COMPACT_ATOMS: atom_id res chain seq x y z
N MET A 1 -17.28 58.52 -28.68
CA MET A 1 -17.86 57.28 -28.15
C MET A 1 -18.49 56.52 -29.31
N LEU A 2 -17.86 55.45 -29.78
CA LEU A 2 -18.42 54.56 -30.81
C LEU A 2 -18.66 53.21 -30.14
N PHE A 3 -19.88 52.98 -29.67
CA PHE A 3 -20.30 51.65 -29.25
C PHE A 3 -20.64 50.84 -30.50
N SER A 4 -19.70 49.99 -30.90
CA SER A 4 -19.90 48.94 -31.90
C SER A 4 -20.93 47.94 -31.37
N SER A 5 -22.11 47.93 -32.00
CA SER A 5 -23.16 46.95 -31.74
C SER A 5 -22.66 45.56 -32.13
N LYS A 6 -22.35 44.72 -31.12
CA LYS A 6 -22.12 43.29 -31.35
C LYS A 6 -23.48 42.64 -31.53
N SER A 7 -23.79 42.25 -32.76
CA SER A 7 -24.91 41.39 -33.08
C SER A 7 -24.73 40.06 -32.36
N GLN A 8 -25.44 39.88 -31.25
CA GLN A 8 -25.52 38.62 -30.52
C GLN A 8 -26.35 37.65 -31.38
N VAL A 9 -25.68 36.80 -32.16
CA VAL A 9 -26.35 35.70 -32.85
C VAL A 9 -26.93 34.78 -31.76
N MET A 10 -28.27 34.76 -31.64
CA MET A 10 -28.96 33.82 -30.76
C MET A 10 -28.79 32.40 -31.32
N ILE A 11 -27.72 31.73 -30.90
CA ILE A 11 -27.54 30.31 -31.21
C ILE A 11 -28.64 29.54 -30.46
N LYS A 12 -29.51 28.89 -31.22
CA LYS A 12 -30.61 28.06 -30.70
C LYS A 12 -30.04 27.00 -29.77
N ALA A 13 -30.62 26.89 -28.56
CA ALA A 13 -30.23 25.86 -27.60
C ALA A 13 -30.48 24.47 -28.20
N MET A 14 -29.44 23.64 -28.19
CA MET A 14 -29.48 22.26 -28.62
C MET A 14 -30.42 21.44 -27.73
N LYS A 15 -31.13 20.47 -28.31
CA LYS A 15 -31.94 19.51 -27.56
C LYS A 15 -31.11 18.25 -27.29
N TRP A 16 -31.05 17.85 -26.03
CA TRP A 16 -30.50 16.57 -25.64
C TRP A 16 -31.40 15.44 -26.13
N THR A 17 -30.80 14.46 -26.79
CA THR A 17 -31.44 13.18 -27.15
C THR A 17 -30.66 12.04 -26.51
N ASP A 18 -31.21 10.83 -26.54
CA ASP A 18 -30.56 9.65 -25.95
C ASP A 18 -29.19 9.40 -26.56
N GLN A 19 -29.00 9.67 -27.85
CA GLN A 19 -27.69 9.58 -28.50
C GLN A 19 -26.69 10.62 -27.94
N HIS A 20 -27.15 11.84 -27.65
CA HIS A 20 -26.29 12.86 -27.03
C HIS A 20 -25.92 12.47 -25.60
N ASP A 21 -26.87 11.88 -24.87
CA ASP A 21 -26.62 11.39 -23.52
C ASP A 21 -25.63 10.23 -23.55
N LEU A 22 -25.75 9.31 -24.51
CA LEU A 22 -24.85 8.18 -24.66
C LEU A 22 -23.42 8.64 -24.91
N GLU A 23 -23.21 9.55 -25.87
CA GLU A 23 -21.87 10.08 -26.13
C GLU A 23 -21.32 10.90 -24.98
N LEU A 24 -22.18 11.66 -24.28
CA LEU A 24 -21.79 12.36 -23.07
C LEU A 24 -21.25 11.39 -22.00
N ILE A 25 -21.99 10.31 -21.73
CA ILE A 25 -21.62 9.36 -20.68
C ILE A 25 -20.36 8.58 -21.08
N LYS A 26 -20.24 8.16 -22.34
CA LYS A 26 -19.01 7.55 -22.88
C LYS A 26 -17.81 8.46 -22.72
N GLU A 27 -17.97 9.75 -23.00
CA GLU A 27 -16.89 10.74 -22.84
C GLU A 27 -16.50 10.90 -21.36
N ILE A 28 -17.48 10.92 -20.45
CA ILE A 28 -17.23 10.93 -19.00
C ILE A 28 -16.45 9.69 -18.55
N LEU A 29 -16.84 8.50 -19.02
CA LEU A 29 -16.14 7.25 -18.70
C LEU A 29 -14.72 7.24 -19.26
N THR A 30 -14.50 7.88 -20.41
CA THR A 30 -13.18 7.97 -21.06
C THR A 30 -12.25 8.96 -20.35
N GLU A 31 -12.73 10.16 -20.03
CA GLU A 31 -11.92 11.23 -19.42
C GLU A 31 -11.83 11.13 -17.89
N ARG A 32 -12.63 10.26 -17.27
CA ARG A 32 -12.56 9.84 -15.85
C ARG A 32 -12.49 11.01 -14.85
N PRO A 33 -13.47 11.93 -14.85
CA PRO A 33 -13.52 13.02 -13.88
C PRO A 33 -13.60 12.56 -12.42
N PHE A 34 -14.10 11.35 -12.15
CA PHE A 34 -14.22 10.77 -10.80
C PHE A 34 -12.88 10.41 -10.14
N ASP A 35 -11.82 10.17 -10.93
CA ASP A 35 -10.45 9.93 -10.43
C ASP A 35 -9.84 11.18 -9.79
N ASN A 36 -10.41 12.36 -10.04
CA ASN A 36 -9.87 13.62 -9.57
C ASN A 36 -10.55 14.07 -8.26
N PRO A 37 -9.79 14.61 -7.28
CA PRO A 37 -10.37 15.09 -6.03
C PRO A 37 -11.44 16.16 -6.24
N LYS A 38 -12.55 16.08 -5.48
CA LYS A 38 -13.61 17.10 -5.49
C LYS A 38 -13.03 18.48 -5.17
N GLY A 39 -13.41 19.49 -5.95
CA GLY A 39 -12.96 20.88 -5.78
C GLY A 39 -11.52 21.15 -6.25
N SER A 40 -10.78 20.16 -6.76
CA SER A 40 -9.46 20.39 -7.33
C SER A 40 -9.54 21.19 -8.64
N ARG A 41 -8.47 21.91 -9.01
CA ARG A 41 -8.41 22.57 -10.33
C ARG A 41 -8.45 21.55 -11.47
N ARG A 42 -7.85 20.36 -11.26
CA ARG A 42 -7.75 19.30 -12.27
C ARG A 42 -9.13 18.78 -12.69
N ILE A 43 -10.05 18.58 -11.74
CA ILE A 43 -11.41 18.14 -12.11
C ILE A 43 -12.08 19.15 -13.06
N GLY A 44 -11.88 20.45 -12.83
CA GLY A 44 -12.36 21.51 -13.72
C GLY A 44 -11.85 21.34 -15.16
N LEU A 45 -10.52 21.16 -15.30
CA LEU A 45 -9.88 20.96 -16.60
C LEU A 45 -10.35 19.69 -17.33
N VAL A 46 -10.62 18.60 -16.59
CA VAL A 46 -11.17 17.38 -17.20
C VAL A 46 -12.56 17.64 -17.76
N TRP A 47 -13.42 18.35 -17.01
CA TRP A 47 -14.74 18.71 -17.51
C TRP A 47 -14.71 19.71 -18.68
N GLU A 48 -13.74 20.64 -18.71
CA GLU A 48 -13.51 21.50 -19.88
C GLU A 48 -13.14 20.67 -21.11
N ARG A 49 -12.24 19.70 -20.95
CA ARG A 49 -11.87 18.80 -22.04
C ARG A 49 -13.05 17.98 -22.55
N ILE A 50 -13.92 17.49 -21.67
CA ILE A 50 -15.15 16.79 -22.09
C ILE A 50 -16.02 17.72 -22.96
N VAL A 51 -16.17 18.99 -22.59
CA VAL A 51 -16.92 19.96 -23.41
C VAL A 51 -16.27 20.14 -24.79
N ASP A 52 -14.95 20.32 -24.82
CA ASP A 52 -14.20 20.53 -26.06
C ASP A 52 -14.27 19.29 -26.98
N ASN A 53 -14.10 18.09 -26.43
CA ASN A 53 -14.18 16.82 -27.16
C ASN A 53 -15.59 16.63 -27.75
N LEU A 54 -16.64 16.84 -26.95
CA LEU A 54 -18.03 16.72 -27.41
C LEU A 54 -18.35 17.75 -28.51
N ASN A 55 -17.94 19.01 -28.36
CA ASN A 55 -18.14 20.03 -29.39
C ASN A 55 -17.33 19.78 -30.68
N SER A 56 -16.25 19.00 -30.61
CA SER A 56 -15.40 18.66 -31.76
C SER A 56 -15.93 17.47 -32.58
N ARG A 57 -16.97 16.79 -32.11
CA ARG A 57 -17.59 15.65 -32.80
C ARG A 57 -18.33 16.08 -34.06
N ALA A 58 -18.17 15.29 -35.13
CA ALA A 58 -18.75 15.58 -36.45
C ALA A 58 -20.04 14.78 -36.72
N ASP A 59 -20.20 13.63 -36.06
CA ASP A 59 -21.35 12.74 -36.11
C ASP A 59 -22.56 13.33 -35.38
N ILE A 60 -22.31 13.95 -34.21
CA ILE A 60 -23.35 14.50 -33.35
C ILE A 60 -22.94 15.93 -32.95
N VAL A 61 -23.76 16.91 -33.34
CA VAL A 61 -23.44 18.33 -33.13
C VAL A 61 -23.78 18.76 -31.72
N PHE A 62 -22.76 18.95 -30.90
CA PHE A 62 -22.87 19.60 -29.60
C PHE A 62 -22.73 21.12 -29.73
N ASN A 63 -23.48 21.85 -28.89
CA ASN A 63 -23.39 23.31 -28.79
C ASN A 63 -23.29 23.71 -27.31
N LEU A 64 -22.33 23.10 -26.62
CA LEU A 64 -22.08 23.26 -25.20
C LEU A 64 -21.26 24.54 -24.99
N LYS A 65 -21.79 25.47 -24.20
CA LYS A 65 -21.13 26.77 -23.94
C LYS A 65 -20.21 26.74 -22.73
N ASP A 66 -20.50 25.88 -21.77
CA ASP A 66 -19.77 25.79 -20.52
C ASP A 66 -19.80 24.37 -19.93
N ILE A 67 -18.91 24.15 -18.97
CA ILE A 67 -18.83 22.93 -18.15
C ILE A 67 -20.17 22.65 -17.44
N ARG A 68 -20.92 23.71 -17.12
CA ARG A 68 -22.14 23.61 -16.32
C ARG A 68 -23.21 22.83 -17.06
N ALA A 69 -23.38 23.06 -18.36
CA ALA A 69 -24.32 22.32 -19.20
C ALA A 69 -24.09 20.80 -19.14
N VAL A 70 -22.83 20.37 -19.19
CA VAL A 70 -22.44 18.96 -19.14
C VAL A 70 -22.68 18.36 -17.76
N ARG A 71 -22.22 19.05 -16.70
CA ARG A 71 -22.40 18.58 -15.32
C ARG A 71 -23.87 18.49 -14.92
N ASP A 72 -24.66 19.50 -15.25
CA ASP A 72 -26.09 19.54 -14.95
C ASP A 72 -26.83 18.42 -15.70
N ARG A 73 -26.43 18.13 -16.94
CA ARG A 73 -26.99 17.00 -17.69
C ARG A 73 -26.65 15.66 -17.07
N TYR A 74 -25.38 15.41 -16.75
CA TYR A 74 -24.96 14.20 -16.05
C TYR A 74 -25.72 14.00 -14.74
N ASN A 75 -25.79 15.04 -13.90
CA ASN A 75 -26.49 14.99 -12.62
C ASN A 75 -27.98 14.66 -12.79
N LEU A 76 -28.62 15.17 -13.84
CA LEU A 76 -30.01 14.83 -14.17
C LEU A 76 -30.16 13.36 -14.55
N LEU A 77 -29.26 12.82 -15.39
CA LEU A 77 -29.27 11.42 -15.83
C LEU A 77 -29.05 10.48 -14.64
N ALA A 78 -28.00 10.71 -13.85
CA ALA A 78 -27.71 9.95 -12.64
C ALA A 78 -28.90 9.95 -11.66
N LYS A 79 -29.55 11.11 -11.47
CA LYS A 79 -30.73 11.22 -10.60
C LYS A 79 -31.92 10.43 -11.13
N LYS A 80 -32.15 10.44 -12.44
CA LYS A 80 -33.23 9.67 -13.09
C LYS A 80 -32.98 8.18 -12.97
N TYR A 81 -31.77 7.72 -13.27
CA TYR A 81 -31.37 6.31 -13.17
C TYR A 81 -31.57 5.78 -11.75
N LYS A 82 -31.00 6.43 -10.72
CA LYS A 82 -31.19 6.04 -9.31
C LYS A 82 -32.64 6.06 -8.85
N LYS A 83 -33.49 6.87 -9.49
CA LYS A 83 -34.92 6.87 -9.20
C LYS A 83 -35.60 5.65 -9.82
N LYS A 84 -35.32 5.35 -11.09
CA LYS A 84 -35.81 4.16 -11.81
C LYS A 84 -35.42 2.88 -11.06
N GLU A 85 -34.14 2.72 -10.74
CA GLU A 85 -33.59 1.57 -10.02
C GLU A 85 -34.32 1.33 -8.68
N ARG A 86 -34.54 2.38 -7.87
CA ARG A 86 -35.30 2.26 -6.61
C ARG A 86 -36.75 1.87 -6.82
N GLU A 87 -37.39 2.38 -7.88
CA GLU A 87 -38.77 2.05 -8.22
C GLU A 87 -38.88 0.58 -8.66
N GLU A 88 -37.91 0.08 -9.43
CA GLU A 88 -37.82 -1.32 -9.87
C GLU A 88 -37.60 -2.28 -8.70
N ILE A 89 -36.63 -1.99 -7.81
CA ILE A 89 -36.37 -2.77 -6.59
C ILE A 89 -37.64 -2.84 -5.71
N ASN A 90 -38.36 -1.73 -5.57
CA ASN A 90 -39.55 -1.64 -4.73
C ASN A 90 -40.80 -2.27 -5.39
N ALA A 91 -40.82 -2.42 -6.72
CA ALA A 91 -41.94 -2.99 -7.48
C ALA A 91 -41.87 -4.51 -7.68
N SER A 92 -40.89 -5.20 -7.06
CA SER A 92 -40.54 -6.61 -7.30
C SER A 92 -41.74 -7.56 -7.45
N GLY A 93 -41.96 -7.99 -8.71
CA GLY A 93 -42.89 -9.04 -9.12
C GLY A 93 -43.05 -9.17 -10.64
N ILE A 94 -42.57 -8.20 -11.43
CA ILE A 94 -42.64 -8.21 -12.90
C ILE A 94 -41.22 -8.02 -13.43
N GLY A 95 -40.81 -8.86 -14.39
CA GLY A 95 -39.49 -8.77 -15.00
C GLY A 95 -39.27 -7.40 -15.66
N THR A 96 -38.13 -6.79 -15.36
CA THR A 96 -37.65 -5.59 -16.06
C THR A 96 -37.14 -5.96 -17.45
N ASP A 97 -37.35 -5.08 -18.42
CA ASP A 97 -36.79 -5.22 -19.76
C ASP A 97 -35.25 -5.17 -19.71
N GLU A 98 -34.58 -5.73 -20.72
CA GLU A 98 -33.13 -5.70 -20.85
C GLU A 98 -32.64 -4.22 -20.88
N PRO A 99 -31.65 -3.85 -20.04
CA PRO A 99 -31.20 -2.47 -19.95
C PRO A 99 -30.63 -1.99 -21.29
N SER A 100 -30.88 -0.73 -21.62
CA SER A 100 -30.31 -0.09 -22.81
C SER A 100 -28.83 0.20 -22.62
N GLU A 101 -28.04 0.24 -23.70
CA GLU A 101 -26.62 0.64 -23.66
C GLU A 101 -26.40 1.98 -22.93
N LEU A 102 -27.35 2.91 -23.05
CA LEU A 102 -27.31 4.18 -22.31
C LEU A 102 -27.48 3.99 -20.81
N GLU A 103 -28.37 3.09 -20.41
CA GLU A 103 -28.63 2.81 -18.99
C GLU A 103 -27.43 2.11 -18.35
N ASP A 104 -26.83 1.12 -19.02
CA ASP A 104 -25.60 0.46 -18.59
C ASP A 104 -24.45 1.46 -18.42
N ALA A 105 -24.28 2.36 -19.39
CA ALA A 105 -23.23 3.38 -19.32
C ALA A 105 -23.47 4.36 -18.15
N ILE A 106 -24.73 4.73 -17.89
CA ILE A 106 -25.08 5.60 -16.75
C ILE A 106 -24.83 4.87 -15.44
N GLU A 107 -25.19 3.60 -15.33
CA GLU A 107 -24.93 2.75 -14.17
C GLU A 107 -23.44 2.70 -13.85
N GLU A 108 -22.60 2.37 -14.85
CA GLU A 108 -21.15 2.32 -14.69
C GLU A 108 -20.59 3.67 -14.21
N ALA A 109 -21.01 4.77 -14.85
CA ALA A 109 -20.55 6.10 -14.46
C ALA A 109 -20.96 6.41 -13.00
N VAL A 110 -22.21 6.14 -12.63
CA VAL A 110 -22.71 6.35 -11.26
C VAL A 110 -21.87 5.54 -10.25
N ALA A 111 -21.67 4.24 -10.50
CA ALA A 111 -20.90 3.36 -9.62
C ALA A 111 -19.43 3.83 -9.47
N LEU A 112 -18.81 4.33 -10.54
CA LEU A 112 -17.45 4.86 -10.48
C LEU A 112 -17.37 6.17 -9.67
N PHE A 113 -18.35 7.06 -9.80
CA PHE A 113 -18.40 8.27 -8.98
C PHE A 113 -18.60 7.97 -7.50
N GLU A 114 -19.47 7.00 -7.18
CA GLU A 114 -19.76 6.61 -5.79
C GLU A 114 -18.59 5.87 -5.14
N SER A 115 -18.01 4.86 -5.81
CA SER A 115 -16.85 4.11 -5.28
C SER A 115 -15.66 5.03 -4.97
N GLN A 116 -15.37 5.98 -5.87
CA GLN A 116 -14.31 6.97 -5.63
C GLN A 116 -14.67 7.96 -4.51
N GLU A 117 -15.94 8.24 -4.25
CA GLU A 117 -16.35 9.02 -3.08
C GLU A 117 -16.16 8.25 -1.78
N GLU A 118 -16.57 6.98 -1.74
CA GLU A 118 -16.39 6.11 -0.58
C GLU A 118 -14.91 5.92 -0.22
N ASP A 119 -14.04 5.67 -1.20
CA ASP A 119 -12.61 5.48 -0.96
C ASP A 119 -11.97 6.74 -0.35
N ARG A 120 -12.41 7.92 -0.81
CA ARG A 120 -11.96 9.21 -0.26
C ARG A 120 -12.49 9.46 1.15
N GLU A 121 -13.69 8.99 1.48
CA GLU A 121 -14.20 9.06 2.84
C GLU A 121 -13.43 8.13 3.77
N LYS A 122 -13.17 6.88 3.36
CA LYS A 122 -12.36 5.91 4.11
C LYS A 122 -10.94 6.42 4.37
N GLU A 123 -10.31 7.07 3.38
CA GLU A 123 -8.98 7.66 3.54
C GLU A 123 -8.98 8.80 4.57
N LYS A 124 -10.01 9.65 4.57
CA LYS A 124 -10.15 10.74 5.54
C LYS A 124 -10.36 10.20 6.95
N THR A 125 -11.24 9.21 7.13
CA THR A 125 -11.49 8.63 8.46
C THR A 125 -10.25 7.95 9.00
N ALA A 126 -9.52 7.20 8.17
CA ALA A 126 -8.26 6.56 8.57
C ALA A 126 -7.20 7.59 9.01
N LYS A 127 -7.10 8.72 8.30
CA LYS A 127 -6.17 9.80 8.65
C LYS A 127 -6.55 10.52 9.94
N ASP A 128 -7.84 10.74 10.18
CA ASP A 128 -8.31 11.36 11.42
C ASP A 128 -8.14 10.40 12.61
N GLU A 129 -8.35 9.10 12.42
CA GLU A 129 -8.05 8.07 13.42
C GLU A 129 -6.56 8.00 13.77
N ASP A 130 -5.68 7.97 12.77
CA ASP A 130 -4.22 7.99 12.97
C ASP A 130 -3.76 9.24 13.72
N ARG A 131 -4.33 10.41 13.35
CA ARG A 131 -4.07 11.66 14.06
C ARG A 131 -4.53 11.60 15.51
N SER A 132 -5.72 11.06 15.78
CA SER A 132 -6.23 10.90 17.14
C SER A 132 -5.32 9.99 17.97
N GLN A 133 -4.90 8.86 17.39
CA GLN A 133 -3.98 7.93 18.06
C GLN A 133 -2.62 8.58 18.35
N ALA A 134 -2.08 9.36 17.42
CA ALA A 134 -0.84 10.10 17.63
C ALA A 134 -0.96 11.16 18.74
N GLU A 135 -2.10 11.87 18.80
CA GLU A 135 -2.39 12.84 19.85
C GLU A 135 -2.53 12.16 21.23
N ASP A 136 -3.18 11.00 21.31
CA ASP A 136 -3.29 10.20 22.53
C ASP A 136 -1.93 9.71 23.03
N VAL A 137 -1.09 9.17 22.16
CA VAL A 137 0.28 8.76 22.50
C VAL A 137 1.08 9.96 23.02
N ARG A 138 0.92 11.14 22.41
CA ARG A 138 1.57 12.36 22.87
C ARG A 138 1.10 12.76 24.27
N LEU A 139 -0.20 12.66 24.56
CA LEU A 139 -0.75 12.96 25.88
C LEU A 139 -0.22 12.01 26.95
N VAL A 140 -0.20 10.70 26.68
CA VAL A 140 0.35 9.68 27.60
C VAL A 140 1.84 9.94 27.88
N ALA A 141 2.61 10.30 26.85
CA ALA A 141 4.03 10.63 27.02
C ALA A 141 4.23 11.89 27.90
N LEU A 142 3.42 12.93 27.69
CA LEU A 142 3.46 14.15 28.51
C LEU A 142 3.07 13.88 29.95
N GLU A 143 2.06 13.04 30.20
CA GLU A 143 1.66 12.64 31.55
C GLU A 143 2.76 11.84 32.25
N THR A 144 3.36 10.86 31.55
CA THR A 144 4.49 10.07 32.07
C THR A 144 5.70 10.96 32.40
N ALA A 145 6.00 11.94 31.53
CA ALA A 145 7.06 12.92 31.78
C ALA A 145 6.74 13.79 33.01
N ARG A 146 5.48 14.20 33.18
CA ARG A 146 5.03 14.94 34.36
C ARG A 146 5.17 14.12 35.64
N GLU A 147 4.80 12.84 35.63
CA GLU A 147 4.95 11.95 36.79
C GLU A 147 6.41 11.69 37.15
N THR A 148 7.28 11.48 36.17
CA THR A 148 8.72 11.32 36.42
C THR A 148 9.34 12.60 36.94
N ALA A 149 8.91 13.78 36.47
CA ALA A 149 9.30 15.07 37.04
C ALA A 149 8.82 15.21 38.49
N LYS A 150 7.56 14.85 38.81
CA LYS A 150 7.05 14.82 40.19
C LYS A 150 7.87 13.90 41.09
N ARG A 151 8.22 12.69 40.63
CA ARG A 151 9.07 11.74 41.38
C ARG A 151 10.48 12.26 41.63
N LYS A 152 11.06 12.98 40.65
CA LYS A 152 12.37 13.63 40.83
C LYS A 152 12.29 14.81 41.82
N ALA A 153 11.20 15.57 41.81
CA ALA A 153 10.96 16.68 42.72
C ALA A 153 10.64 16.23 44.16
N SER A 154 10.01 15.05 44.34
CA SER A 154 9.64 14.52 45.66
C SER A 154 10.80 13.88 46.43
N GLY A 155 12.03 13.86 45.88
CA GLY A 155 13.25 13.51 46.62
C GLY A 155 13.19 12.19 47.40
N ASN A 156 12.47 11.16 46.91
CA ASN A 156 12.37 9.90 47.65
C ASN A 156 13.66 9.07 47.47
N ASP A 157 14.64 9.33 48.34
CA ASP A 157 15.98 8.76 48.33
C ASP A 157 15.97 7.22 48.41
N SER A 158 14.93 6.64 49.02
CA SER A 158 14.73 5.20 49.13
C SER A 158 14.49 4.50 47.78
N PHE A 159 13.89 5.20 46.82
CA PHE A 159 13.61 4.64 45.49
C PHE A 159 14.85 4.68 44.60
N ARG A 160 15.73 5.67 44.79
CA ARG A 160 16.98 5.80 44.04
C ARG A 160 17.96 4.69 44.40
N ALA A 161 18.08 4.35 45.69
CA ALA A 161 18.91 3.25 46.19
C ALA A 161 18.44 1.86 45.72
N LYS A 162 17.12 1.61 45.66
CA LYS A 162 16.57 0.35 45.13
C LYS A 162 16.79 0.22 43.62
N LYS A 163 16.71 1.32 42.87
CA LYS A 163 16.94 1.32 41.42
C LYS A 163 18.40 1.00 41.08
N THR A 164 19.37 1.53 41.83
CA THR A 164 20.79 1.22 41.62
C THR A 164 21.09 -0.26 41.88
N ALA A 165 20.56 -0.84 42.96
CA ALA A 165 20.77 -2.24 43.28
C ALA A 165 20.19 -3.20 42.21
N ILE A 166 19.01 -2.90 41.66
CA ILE A 166 18.41 -3.73 40.59
C ILE A 166 19.22 -3.63 39.29
N VAL A 167 19.72 -2.44 38.95
CA VAL A 167 20.53 -2.24 37.74
C VAL A 167 21.88 -2.96 37.84
N GLU A 168 22.50 -2.95 39.02
CA GLU A 168 23.73 -3.72 39.28
C GLU A 168 23.49 -5.22 39.13
N PHE A 169 22.42 -5.75 39.72
CA PHE A 169 22.06 -7.17 39.58
C PHE A 169 21.83 -7.59 38.11
N LEU A 170 21.15 -6.77 37.31
CA LEU A 170 20.94 -7.05 35.89
C LEU A 170 22.26 -7.03 35.10
N ARG A 171 23.18 -6.13 35.45
CA ARG A 171 24.49 -6.04 34.83
C ARG A 171 25.36 -7.26 35.15
N ASP A 172 25.36 -7.68 36.40
CA ASP A 172 26.11 -8.87 36.84
C ASP A 172 25.56 -10.13 36.18
N LYS A 173 24.24 -10.26 36.06
CA LYS A 173 23.62 -11.39 35.35
C LYS A 173 24.00 -11.42 33.87
N ALA A 174 24.04 -10.27 33.20
CA ALA A 174 24.45 -10.18 31.80
C ALA A 174 25.94 -10.54 31.61
N ASN A 175 26.80 -10.09 32.52
CA ASN A 175 28.22 -10.43 32.51
C ASN A 175 28.44 -11.93 32.73
N GLN A 176 27.71 -12.54 33.66
CA GLN A 176 27.77 -13.99 33.89
C GLN A 176 27.38 -14.77 32.63
N ASP A 177 26.32 -14.36 31.93
CA ASP A 177 25.87 -15.04 30.71
C ASP A 177 26.92 -14.95 29.58
N ILE A 178 27.56 -13.79 29.43
CA ILE A 178 28.68 -13.60 28.50
C ILE A 178 29.86 -14.50 28.88
N GLU A 179 30.22 -14.56 30.16
CA GLU A 179 31.30 -15.43 30.64
C GLU A 179 31.02 -16.91 30.39
N TYR A 180 29.78 -17.37 30.63
CA TYR A 180 29.38 -18.76 30.34
C TYR A 180 29.51 -19.08 28.86
N ARG A 181 29.04 -18.18 27.99
CA ARG A 181 29.12 -18.35 26.53
C ARG A 181 30.56 -18.37 26.03
N ASN A 182 31.43 -17.53 26.59
CA ASN A 182 32.86 -17.53 26.26
C ASN A 182 33.55 -18.83 26.69
N LYS A 183 33.25 -19.33 27.89
CA LYS A 183 33.79 -20.63 28.36
C LYS A 183 33.32 -21.79 27.48
N GLU A 184 32.07 -21.77 27.03
CA GLU A 184 31.54 -22.79 26.11
C GLU A 184 32.24 -22.76 24.74
N LEU A 185 32.47 -21.56 24.19
CA LEU A 185 33.23 -21.40 22.95
C LEU A 185 34.67 -21.88 23.11
N GLU A 186 35.34 -21.53 24.20
CA GLU A 186 36.70 -21.99 24.47
C GLU A 186 36.78 -23.52 24.55
N HIS A 187 35.83 -24.16 25.24
CA HIS A 187 35.76 -25.62 25.30
C HIS A 187 35.58 -26.25 23.91
N LYS A 188 34.66 -25.71 23.10
CA LYS A 188 34.44 -26.16 21.72
C LYS A 188 35.68 -26.01 20.85
N THR A 189 36.43 -24.92 21.00
CA THR A 189 37.67 -24.72 20.24
C THR A 189 38.73 -25.76 20.61
N LYS A 190 38.92 -26.03 21.91
CA LYS A 190 39.85 -27.06 22.38
C LYS A 190 39.47 -28.46 21.89
N GLU A 191 38.18 -28.80 21.91
CA GLU A 191 37.67 -30.07 21.41
C GLU A 191 37.93 -30.25 19.89
N LEU A 192 37.70 -29.21 19.10
CA LEU A 192 38.02 -29.23 17.66
C LEU A 192 39.52 -29.36 17.40
N GLU A 193 40.36 -28.70 18.20
CA GLU A 193 41.82 -28.80 18.11
C GLU A 193 42.29 -30.23 18.34
N VAL A 194 41.80 -30.88 19.40
CA VAL A 194 42.10 -32.29 19.71
C VAL A 194 41.64 -33.21 18.59
N ARG A 195 40.40 -33.05 18.12
CA ARG A 195 39.86 -33.85 17.01
C ARG A 195 40.67 -33.70 15.72
N LYS A 196 41.16 -32.49 15.44
CA LYS A 196 42.03 -32.24 14.28
C LYS A 196 43.39 -32.93 14.45
N GLN A 197 43.96 -32.94 15.65
CA GLN A 197 45.20 -33.66 15.95
C GLN A 197 45.02 -35.18 15.79
N GLU A 198 43.93 -35.74 16.31
CA GLU A 198 43.60 -37.17 16.15
C GLU A 198 43.46 -37.56 14.68
N LEU A 199 42.77 -36.76 13.87
CA LEU A 199 42.64 -36.99 12.43
C LEU A 199 43.98 -36.91 11.71
N ALA A 200 44.86 -35.97 12.10
CA ALA A 200 46.19 -35.86 11.52
C ALA A 200 47.08 -37.06 11.85
N ILE A 201 47.00 -37.59 13.07
CA ILE A 201 47.72 -38.81 13.48
C ILE A 201 47.21 -40.00 12.67
N ARG A 202 45.88 -40.18 12.59
CA ARG A 202 45.26 -41.28 11.83
C ARG A 202 45.61 -41.24 10.35
N SER A 203 45.70 -40.04 9.75
CA SER A 203 46.12 -39.89 8.35
C SER A 203 47.55 -40.37 8.14
N LYS A 204 48.47 -39.98 9.03
CA LYS A 204 49.88 -40.42 8.96
C LYS A 204 50.03 -41.92 9.13
N GLU A 205 49.25 -42.54 10.01
CA GLU A 205 49.23 -44.00 10.20
C GLU A 205 48.78 -44.74 8.94
N LEU A 206 47.72 -44.27 8.29
CA LEU A 206 47.22 -44.83 7.02
C LEU A 206 48.25 -44.67 5.88
N GLU A 207 48.91 -43.51 5.78
CA GLU A 207 49.98 -43.28 4.82
C GLU A 207 51.18 -44.21 5.05
N ALA A 208 51.59 -44.40 6.30
CA ALA A 208 52.67 -45.32 6.64
C ALA A 208 52.31 -46.78 6.31
N GLN A 209 51.08 -47.20 6.62
CA GLN A 209 50.59 -48.55 6.32
C GLN A 209 50.49 -48.81 4.81
N THR A 210 50.01 -47.84 4.04
CA THR A 210 49.95 -47.95 2.57
C THR A 210 51.34 -48.01 1.94
N GLN A 211 52.31 -47.21 2.40
CA GLN A 211 53.70 -47.30 1.95
C GLN A 211 54.33 -48.65 2.28
N GLN A 212 54.10 -49.19 3.50
CA GLN A 212 54.60 -50.51 3.88
C GLN A 212 54.02 -51.62 2.98
N ASN A 213 52.72 -51.56 2.67
CA ASN A 213 52.07 -52.52 1.77
C ASN A 213 52.61 -52.42 0.34
N GLN A 214 52.86 -51.20 -0.17
CA GLN A 214 53.47 -50.99 -1.48
C GLN A 214 54.90 -51.56 -1.54
N ASN A 215 55.70 -51.32 -0.50
CA ASN A 215 57.07 -51.86 -0.41
C ASN A 215 57.09 -53.40 -0.37
N LEU A 216 56.14 -54.01 0.35
CA LEU A 216 56.00 -55.47 0.36
C LEU A 216 55.58 -56.01 -1.02
N LEU A 217 54.65 -55.36 -1.71
CA LEU A 217 54.25 -55.75 -3.07
C LEU A 217 55.43 -55.66 -4.05
N ASN A 218 56.21 -54.58 -3.98
CA ASN A 218 57.38 -54.39 -4.84
C ASN A 218 58.43 -55.47 -4.60
N THR A 219 58.73 -55.79 -3.34
CA THR A 219 59.68 -56.87 -3.02
C THR A 219 59.18 -58.23 -3.52
N LEU A 220 57.89 -58.55 -3.36
CA LEU A 220 57.31 -59.78 -3.92
C LEU A 220 57.37 -59.84 -5.45
N LEU A 221 57.13 -58.71 -6.14
CA LEU A 221 57.26 -58.61 -7.60
C LEU A 221 58.71 -58.78 -8.06
N GLU A 222 59.69 -58.25 -7.33
CA GLU A 222 61.11 -58.48 -7.60
C GLU A 222 61.50 -59.96 -7.43
N PHE A 223 61.01 -60.61 -6.37
CA PHE A 223 61.22 -62.06 -6.19
C PHE A 223 60.56 -62.90 -7.30
N ALA A 224 59.40 -62.49 -7.81
CA ALA A 224 58.71 -63.19 -8.89
C ALA A 224 59.38 -63.01 -10.27
N LYS A 225 60.07 -61.89 -10.52
CA LYS A 225 60.83 -61.64 -11.76
C LYS A 225 62.17 -62.39 -11.83
N ASN A 226 62.70 -62.79 -10.68
CA ASN A 226 63.99 -63.49 -10.55
C ASN A 226 63.86 -65.03 -10.44
N ARG A 227 62.69 -65.58 -10.77
CA ARG A 227 62.44 -67.02 -11.00
C ARG A 227 62.21 -67.28 -12.48
#